data_AF-A0A1U7P521-F1
#
_entry.id   AF-A0A1U7P521-F1
#
_cell.length_a   1.000
_cell.length_b   1.000
_cell.length_c   1.000
_cell.angle_alpha   90.00
_cell.angle_beta   90.00
_cell.angle_gamma   90.00
#
_symmetry.space_group_name_H-M   'P 1'
#
loop_
_entity.id
_entity.type
_entity.pdbx_description
1 polymer ?
#
loop_
_entity_poly.entity_id
_entity_poly.type
_entity_poly.pdbx_seq_one_letter_code
_entity_poly.pdbx_strand_id
1 'polypeptide(L)'
;MLAEMLVDLEAELARRNDRHDQLTRRYERLERQTDDLTNPETVRGRKLLADYERLSELHARSDEEIDELENQVLEPLRDIQEVLRKLVA
;
A
#
# COMPACT_ATOMS: atom_id res chain seq x y z
N MET A 1 -12.45 -20.53 13.25
CA MET A 1 -12.48 -19.10 13.66
C MET A 1 -11.13 -18.41 13.50
N LEU A 2 -10.14 -18.52 14.43
CA LEU A 2 -8.87 -17.77 14.30
C LEU A 2 -8.10 -18.10 13.00
N ALA A 3 -8.01 -19.39 12.64
CA ALA A 3 -7.30 -19.80 11.43
C ALA A 3 -7.98 -19.31 10.13
N GLU A 4 -9.31 -19.35 10.06
CA GLU A 4 -10.08 -18.86 8.90
C GLU A 4 -9.95 -17.34 8.76
N MET A 5 -10.03 -16.61 9.88
CA MET A 5 -9.83 -15.16 9.89
C MET A 5 -8.43 -14.77 9.41
N LEU A 6 -7.39 -15.51 9.83
CA LEU A 6 -6.03 -15.28 9.34
C LEU A 6 -5.92 -15.45 7.82
N VAL A 7 -6.55 -16.48 7.26
CA VAL A 7 -6.57 -16.70 5.80
C VAL A 7 -7.26 -15.54 5.07
N ASP A 8 -8.39 -15.06 5.58
CA ASP A 8 -9.11 -13.94 4.97
C ASP A 8 -8.31 -12.63 5.02
N LEU A 9 -7.64 -12.36 6.15
CA LEU A 9 -6.79 -11.18 6.31
C LEU A 9 -5.53 -11.23 5.43
N GLU A 10 -4.91 -12.40 5.28
CA GLU A 10 -3.78 -12.60 4.36
C GLU A 10 -4.19 -12.39 2.90
N ALA A 11 -5.39 -12.85 2.53
CA ALA A 11 -5.93 -12.60 1.19
C ALA A 11 -6.21 -11.11 0.95
N GLU A 12 -6.69 -10.37 1.96
CA GLU A 12 -6.88 -8.93 1.88
C GLU A 12 -5.54 -8.18 1.79
N LEU A 13 -4.53 -8.57 2.57
CA LEU A 13 -3.17 -8.02 2.49
C LEU A 13 -2.61 -8.19 1.08
N ALA A 14 -2.73 -9.38 0.49
CA ALA A 14 -2.32 -9.63 -0.88
C ALA A 14 -3.02 -8.70 -1.90
N ARG A 15 -4.34 -8.51 -1.78
CA ARG A 15 -5.10 -7.59 -2.64
C ARG A 15 -4.73 -6.13 -2.45
N ARG A 16 -4.32 -5.72 -1.25
CA ARG A 16 -3.81 -4.37 -0.99
C ARG A 16 -2.45 -4.17 -1.63
N ASN A 17 -1.53 -5.12 -1.46
CA ASN A 17 -0.23 -5.12 -2.13
C ASN A 17 -0.36 -5.04 -3.66
N ASP A 18 -1.23 -5.85 -4.28
CA ASP A 18 -1.47 -5.78 -5.73
C ASP A 18 -1.96 -4.40 -6.20
N ARG A 19 -2.79 -3.73 -5.38
CA ARG A 19 -3.27 -2.38 -5.67
C ARG A 19 -2.17 -1.34 -5.48
N HIS A 20 -1.37 -1.48 -4.42
CA HIS A 20 -0.22 -0.62 -4.15
C HIS A 20 0.79 -0.70 -5.30
N ASP A 21 1.18 -1.90 -5.74
CA ASP A 21 2.07 -2.10 -6.88
C ASP A 21 1.60 -1.38 -8.15
N GLN A 22 0.29 -1.43 -8.44
CA GLN A 22 -0.28 -0.71 -9.57
C GLN A 22 -0.19 0.81 -9.39
N LEU A 23 -0.35 1.28 -8.15
CA LEU A 23 -0.24 2.67 -7.76
C LEU A 23 1.21 3.16 -7.88
N THR A 24 2.18 2.42 -7.38
CA THR A 24 3.62 2.67 -7.48
C THR A 24 4.05 2.83 -8.94
N ARG A 25 3.65 1.91 -9.83
CA ARG A 25 3.97 2.02 -11.26
C ARG A 25 3.33 3.23 -11.95
N ARG A 26 2.21 3.74 -11.42
CA ARG A 26 1.61 4.99 -11.92
C ARG A 26 2.34 6.20 -11.36
N TYR A 27 2.69 6.16 -10.09
CA TYR A 27 3.45 7.20 -9.39
C TYR A 27 4.80 7.43 -10.08
N GLU A 28 5.61 6.38 -10.23
CA GLU A 28 6.91 6.47 -10.90
C GLU A 28 6.83 7.00 -12.34
N ARG A 29 5.76 6.65 -13.07
CA ARG A 29 5.55 7.17 -14.43
C ARG A 29 5.26 8.66 -14.42
N LEU A 30 4.51 9.12 -13.43
CA LEU A 30 4.12 10.52 -13.30
C LEU A 30 5.30 11.36 -12.79
N GLU A 31 6.08 10.81 -11.86
CA GLU A 31 7.34 11.37 -11.35
C GLU A 31 8.31 11.69 -12.50
N ARG A 32 8.58 10.72 -13.38
CA ARG A 32 9.43 10.95 -14.57
C ARG A 32 8.89 12.05 -15.49
N GLN A 33 7.57 12.11 -15.66
CA GLN A 33 6.95 13.16 -16.49
C GLN A 33 7.09 14.54 -15.86
N THR A 34 7.02 14.63 -14.52
CA THR A 34 7.26 15.88 -13.78
C THR A 34 8.73 16.28 -13.78
N ASP A 35 9.66 15.32 -13.73
CA ASP A 35 11.10 15.58 -13.83
C ASP A 35 11.50 16.13 -15.21
N ASP A 36 10.87 15.61 -16.26
CA ASP A 36 11.07 16.07 -17.65
C ASP A 36 10.38 17.42 -17.96
N LEU A 37 9.69 18.02 -16.98
CA LEU A 37 8.88 19.21 -17.17
C LEU A 37 9.73 20.47 -17.31
N THR A 38 9.90 20.94 -18.54
CA THR A 38 10.68 22.15 -18.86
C THR A 38 10.04 23.47 -18.41
N ASN A 39 8.71 23.53 -18.25
CA ASN A 39 8.02 24.71 -17.74
C ASN A 39 6.78 24.36 -16.88
N PRO A 40 6.88 24.47 -15.55
CA PRO A 40 5.78 24.17 -14.62
C PRO A 40 4.63 25.18 -14.65
N GLU A 41 4.87 26.40 -15.11
CA GLU A 41 3.87 27.49 -15.11
C GLU A 41 2.78 27.32 -16.18
N THR A 42 2.99 26.43 -17.15
CA THR A 42 1.98 26.14 -18.17
C THR A 42 0.76 25.44 -17.56
N VAL A 43 -0.43 25.62 -18.17
CA VAL A 43 -1.66 24.92 -17.72
C VAL A 43 -1.44 23.41 -17.65
N ARG A 44 -0.70 22.85 -18.61
CA ARG A 44 -0.35 21.42 -18.64
C ARG A 44 0.61 21.06 -17.51
N GLY A 45 1.63 21.87 -17.25
CA GLY A 45 2.61 21.66 -16.18
C GLY A 45 1.97 21.68 -14.80
N ARG A 46 1.14 22.70 -14.51
CA ARG A 46 0.39 22.80 -13.25
C ARG A 46 -0.54 21.61 -13.04
N LYS A 47 -1.22 21.17 -14.09
CA LYS A 47 -2.08 19.97 -14.01
C LYS A 47 -1.25 18.72 -13.70
N LEU A 48 -0.10 18.56 -14.35
CA LEU A 48 0.77 17.41 -14.13
C LEU A 48 1.29 17.36 -12.68
N LEU A 49 1.71 18.50 -12.13
CA LEU A 49 2.15 18.61 -10.74
C LEU A 49 1.02 18.30 -9.76
N ALA A 50 -0.19 18.81 -9.99
CA ALA A 50 -1.34 18.51 -9.14
C ALA A 50 -1.73 17.03 -9.19
N ASP A 51 -1.68 16.41 -10.37
CA ASP A 51 -1.91 14.97 -10.52
C ASP A 51 -0.82 14.16 -9.79
N TYR A 52 0.44 14.63 -9.83
CA TYR A 52 1.57 14.03 -9.13
C TYR A 52 1.43 14.09 -7.61
N GLU A 53 1.15 15.27 -7.06
CA GLU A 53 0.93 15.47 -5.61
C GLU A 53 -0.19 14.56 -5.10
N ARG A 54 -1.33 14.55 -5.81
CA ARG A 54 -2.45 13.68 -5.45
C ARG A 54 -2.08 12.20 -5.50
N LEU A 55 -1.30 11.78 -6.48
CA LEU A 55 -0.89 10.39 -6.62
C LEU A 55 0.14 10.00 -5.54
N SER A 56 1.02 10.92 -5.16
CA SER A 56 1.97 10.78 -4.06
C SER A 56 1.27 10.55 -2.73
N GLU A 57 0.24 11.35 -2.42
CA GLU A 57 -0.55 11.19 -1.19
C GLU A 57 -1.28 9.85 -1.15
N LEU A 58 -1.89 9.45 -2.28
CA LEU A 58 -2.54 8.15 -2.39
C LEU A 58 -1.54 7.00 -2.20
N HIS A 59 -0.34 7.13 -2.76
CA HIS A 59 0.72 6.13 -2.62
C HIS A 59 1.15 5.96 -1.17
N ALA A 60 1.46 7.07 -0.49
CA ALA A 60 1.84 7.06 0.92
C ALA A 60 0.75 6.46 1.82
N ARG A 61 -0.52 6.84 1.60
CA ARG A 61 -1.63 6.27 2.38
C ARG A 61 -1.82 4.78 2.11
N SER A 62 -1.64 4.34 0.87
CA SER A 62 -1.75 2.92 0.55
C SER A 62 -0.65 2.09 1.20
N ASP A 63 0.55 2.65 1.37
CA ASP A 63 1.69 2.04 2.07
C ASP A 63 1.36 1.88 3.56
N GLU A 64 0.89 2.98 4.20
CA GLU A 64 0.44 2.98 5.59
C GLU A 64 -0.68 1.96 5.86
N GLU A 65 -1.68 1.88 4.98
CA GLU A 65 -2.79 0.90 5.09
C GLU A 65 -2.32 -0.57 4.99
N ILE A 66 -1.22 -0.84 4.30
CA ILE A 66 -0.59 -2.17 4.21
C ILE A 66 0.18 -2.46 5.50
N ASP A 67 1.03 -1.52 5.92
CA ASP A 67 1.82 -1.62 7.14
C ASP A 67 0.95 -1.79 8.38
N GLU A 68 -0.17 -1.08 8.48
CA GLU A 68 -1.12 -1.23 9.58
C GLU A 68 -1.72 -2.64 9.61
N LEU A 69 -2.15 -3.17 8.46
CA LEU A 69 -2.75 -4.49 8.38
C LEU A 69 -1.73 -5.59 8.68
N GLU A 70 -0.51 -5.47 8.17
CA GLU A 70 0.55 -6.44 8.38
C GLU A 70 1.04 -6.43 9.84
N ASN A 71 1.53 -5.27 10.30
CA ASN A 71 2.26 -5.17 11.55
C ASN A 71 1.34 -5.05 12.78
N GLN A 72 0.18 -4.38 12.67
CA GLN A 72 -0.70 -4.16 13.83
C GLN A 72 -1.77 -5.24 13.97
N VAL A 73 -2.05 -6.00 12.91
CA VAL A 73 -3.12 -7.00 12.91
C VAL A 73 -2.60 -8.40 12.63
N LEU A 74 -1.99 -8.64 11.46
CA LEU A 74 -1.62 -9.99 11.03
C LEU A 74 -0.49 -10.60 11.87
N GLU A 75 0.61 -9.87 12.07
CA GLU A 75 1.74 -10.35 12.87
C GLU A 75 1.32 -10.76 14.30
N PRO A 76 0.63 -9.90 15.09
CA PRO A 76 0.16 -10.30 16.41
C PRO A 76 -0.74 -11.53 16.41
N LEU A 77 -1.61 -11.68 15.40
CA LEU A 77 -2.50 -12.84 15.30
C LEU A 77 -1.75 -14.12 14.93
N ARG A 78 -0.71 -14.04 14.10
CA ARG A 78 0.18 -15.17 13.79
C ARG A 78 0.93 -15.63 15.04
N ASP A 79 1.46 -14.69 15.84
CA ASP A 79 2.12 -14.98 17.11
C ASP A 79 1.18 -15.71 18.09
N ILE A 80 -0.05 -15.20 18.25
CA ILE A 80 -1.08 -15.84 19.08
C ILE A 80 -1.38 -17.25 18.57
N GLN A 81 -1.53 -17.43 17.25
CA GLN A 81 -1.79 -18.74 16.66
C GLN A 81 -0.65 -19.71 16.95
N GLU A 82 0.61 -19.27 16.88
CA GLU A 82 1.78 -20.08 17.20
C GLU A 82 1.79 -20.51 18.67
N VAL A 83 1.54 -19.58 19.59
CA VAL A 83 1.44 -19.88 21.03
C VAL A 83 0.34 -20.91 21.30
N LEU A 84 -0.85 -20.72 20.73
CA LEU A 84 -1.96 -21.66 20.89
C LEU A 84 -1.63 -23.05 20.34
N ARG A 85 -0.93 -23.13 19.18
CA ARG A 85 -0.47 -24.42 18.64
C ARG A 85 0.49 -25.14 19.59
N LYS A 86 1.40 -24.41 20.23
CA LYS A 86 2.37 -24.98 21.21
C LYS A 86 1.72 -25.45 22.51
N LEU A 87 0.59 -24.86 22.91
CA LEU A 87 -0.13 -25.25 24.13
C LEU A 87 -1.02 -26.49 23.95
N VAL A 88 -1.42 -26.76 22.71
CA VAL A 88 -2.30 -27.90 22.36
C VAL A 88 -1.50 -29.11 21.86
N ALA A 89 -0.27 -28.89 21.38
CA ALA A 89 0.68 -29.95 21.02
C ALA A 89 1.35 -30.58 22.24
#